data_AF-A0A381IA38-F1
#
_entry.id   AF-A0A381IA38-F1
#
_cell.length_a   1.000
_cell.length_b   1.000
_cell.length_c   1.000
_cell.angle_alpha   90.00
_cell.angle_beta   90.00
_cell.angle_gamma   90.00
#
_symmetry.space_group_name_H-M   'P 1'
#
loop_
_entity.id
_entity.type
_entity.pdbx_description
1 polymer ?
#
loop_
_entity_poly.entity_id
_entity_poly.type
_entity_poly.pdbx_seq_one_letter_code
_entity_poly.pdbx_strand_id
1 'polypeptide(L)' 'MDQLAVDITDIPNVEVGNTAIIIGRDNLSELSASEVANNSCSISNELLSRVGRRLNVIKK' A
#
# COMPACT_ATOMS: atom_id res chain seq x y z
N MET A 1 -17.08 -1.90 -2.21
CA MET A 1 -16.07 -2.85 -1.70
C MET A 1 -14.90 -2.01 -1.23
N ASP A 2 -14.59 -2.10 0.07
CA ASP A 2 -13.97 -0.97 0.78
C ASP A 2 -12.95 -1.39 1.85
N GLN A 3 -12.69 -2.69 2.03
CA GLN A 3 -11.81 -3.20 3.09
C GLN A 3 -11.03 -4.45 2.66
N LEU A 4 -9.88 -4.68 3.29
CA LEU A 4 -9.00 -5.85 3.16
C LEU A 4 -8.50 -6.28 4.55
N ALA A 5 -7.94 -7.49 4.65
CA ALA A 5 -7.31 -8.00 5.86
C ALA A 5 -5.87 -8.43 5.57
N VAL A 6 -5.01 -8.32 6.59
CA VAL A 6 -3.61 -8.77 6.55
C VAL A 6 -3.32 -9.56 7.83
N ASP A 7 -2.41 -10.52 7.73
CA ASP A 7 -1.93 -11.24 8.90
C ASP A 7 -0.87 -10.41 9.62
N ILE A 8 -1.07 -10.18 10.92
CA ILE A 8 -0.18 -9.40 11.79
C ILE A 8 0.37 -10.24 12.96
N THR A 9 0.20 -11.57 12.92
CA THR A 9 0.52 -12.46 14.05
C THR A 9 1.95 -12.28 14.57
N ASP A 10 2.91 -12.04 13.66
CA ASP A 10 4.34 -11.91 13.98
C ASP A 10 4.83 -10.45 14.13
N ILE A 11 3.93 -9.46 14.08
CA ILE A 11 4.28 -8.04 14.18
C ILE A 11 3.90 -7.52 15.58
N PRO A 12 4.88 -7.29 16.48
CA PRO A 12 4.57 -6.80 17.83
C PRO A 12 4.13 -5.33 17.81
N ASN A 13 3.37 -4.92 18.83
CA ASN A 13 2.95 -3.52 19.07
C ASN A 13 2.09 -2.89 17.95
N VAL A 14 1.30 -3.69 17.24
CA VAL A 14 0.31 -3.17 16.27
C VAL A 14 -0.95 -2.72 17.01
N GLU A 15 -1.39 -1.49 16.74
CA GLU A 15 -2.56 -0.87 17.36
C GLU A 15 -3.48 -0.20 16.33
N VAL A 16 -4.73 0.04 16.73
CA VAL A 16 -5.70 0.78 15.90
C VAL A 16 -5.17 2.19 15.63
N GLY A 17 -5.17 2.58 14.35
CA GLY A 17 -4.65 3.87 13.91
C GLY A 17 -3.20 3.82 13.43
N ASN A 18 -2.51 2.68 13.51
CA ASN A 18 -1.23 2.49 12.84
C ASN A 18 -1.37 2.59 11.31
N THR A 19 -0.32 3.14 10.68
CA THR A 19 -0.27 3.32 9.22
C THR A 19 0.28 2.07 8.56
N ALA A 20 -0.50 1.46 7.67
CA ALA A 20 -0.02 0.44 6.75
C ALA A 20 0.42 1.08 5.42
N ILE A 21 1.62 0.74 4.96
CA ILE A 21 2.13 1.21 3.66
C ILE A 21 1.82 0.15 2.59
N ILE A 22 0.94 0.50 1.65
CA ILE A 22 0.60 -0.39 0.51
C ILE A 22 1.57 -0.18 -0.66
N ILE A 23 2.06 1.05 -0.85
CA ILE A 23 3.09 1.44 -1.82
C ILE A 23 3.90 2.57 -1.21
N GLY A 24 5.22 2.42 -1.12
CA GLY A 24 6.11 3.42 -0.57
C GLY A 24 7.21 2.82 0.29
N ARG A 25 7.83 3.68 1.09
CA ARG A 25 8.97 3.32 1.95
C ARG A 25 8.65 3.67 3.39
N ASP A 26 8.91 2.71 4.28
CA ASP A 26 9.13 2.93 5.71
C ASP A 26 10.65 2.87 6.01
N ASN A 27 11.08 3.33 7.18
CA ASN A 27 12.49 3.44 7.57
C ASN A 27 13.35 2.22 7.24
N LEU A 28 12.80 1.00 7.35
CA LEU A 28 13.53 -0.26 7.18
C LEU A 28 13.06 -1.10 5.98
N SER A 29 12.02 -0.68 5.25
CA SER A 29 11.41 -1.50 4.21
C SER A 29 10.79 -0.63 3.11
N GLU A 30 10.86 -1.10 1.88
CA GLU A 30 10.32 -0.41 0.71
C GLU A 30 9.51 -1.39 -0.12
N LEU A 31 8.34 -0.96 -0.56
CA LEU A 31 7.47 -1.66 -1.49
C LEU A 31 7.15 -0.73 -2.64
N SER A 32 7.84 -0.90 -3.76
CA SER A 32 7.70 -0.02 -4.92
C SER A 32 6.41 -0.27 -5.69
N ALA A 33 5.92 0.76 -6.41
CA ALA A 33 4.74 0.61 -7.27
C ALA A 33 4.95 -0.46 -8.36
N SER A 34 6.19 -0.64 -8.81
CA SER A 34 6.56 -1.64 -9.81
C SER A 34 6.45 -3.06 -9.27
N GLU A 35 6.85 -3.30 -8.03
CA GLU A 35 6.68 -4.61 -7.39
C GLU A 35 5.20 -4.95 -7.20
N VAL A 36 4.38 -3.99 -6.75
CA VAL A 36 2.93 -4.20 -6.59
C VAL A 36 2.25 -4.41 -7.95
N ALA A 37 2.66 -3.69 -8.99
CA ALA A 37 2.16 -3.90 -10.34
C ALA A 37 2.53 -5.29 -10.88
N ASN A 38 3.77 -5.73 -10.66
CA ASN A 38 4.21 -7.06 -11.06
C ASN A 38 3.41 -8.17 -10.35
N ASN A 39 3.15 -8.02 -9.04
CA ASN A 39 2.33 -8.95 -8.26
C ASN A 39 0.86 -9.01 -8.73
N SER A 40 0.39 -7.97 -9.41
CA SER A 40 -0.95 -7.91 -10.01
C SER A 40 -0.94 -8.20 -11.52
N CYS A 41 0.16 -8.74 -12.05
CA CYS A 41 0.36 -9.03 -13.47
C CYS A 41 0.09 -7.81 -14.38
N SER A 42 0.47 -6.62 -13.90
CA SER A 42 0.26 -5.34 -14.57
C SER A 42 1.58 -4.54 -14.60
N ILE A 43 1.49 -3.28 -15.00
CA ILE A 43 2.60 -2.33 -15.11
C ILE A 43 2.36 -1.12 -14.21
N SER A 44 3.43 -0.46 -13.78
CA SER A 44 3.35 0.68 -12.84
C SER A 44 2.43 1.80 -13.34
N ASN A 45 2.47 2.09 -14.65
CA ASN A 45 1.63 3.14 -15.24
C ASN A 45 0.14 2.82 -15.12
N GLU A 46 -0.27 1.57 -15.35
CA GLU A 46 -1.66 1.16 -15.21
C GLU A 46 -2.10 1.23 -13.74
N LEU A 47 -1.31 0.66 -12.84
CA LEU A 47 -1.58 0.66 -11.40
C LEU A 47 -1.78 2.09 -10.88
N LEU A 48 -0.83 2.99 -11.18
CA LEU A 48 -0.84 4.37 -10.68
C LEU A 48 -1.96 5.20 -11.31
N SER A 49 -2.23 4.99 -12.61
CA SER A 49 -3.31 5.73 -13.31
C SER A 49 -4.70 5.27 -12.88
N ARG A 50 -4.82 4.05 -12.31
CA ARG A 50 -6.09 3.47 -11.84
C ARG A 50 -6.33 3.65 -10.34
N VAL A 51 -5.49 4.42 -9.65
CA VAL A 51 -5.71 4.79 -8.24
C VAL A 51 -7.07 5.50 -8.13
N GLY A 52 -7.95 4.95 -7.29
CA GLY A 52 -9.34 5.38 -7.24
C GLY A 52 -9.51 6.81 -6.74
N ARG A 53 -10.43 7.55 -7.36
CA ARG A 53 -10.76 8.96 -7.02
C ARG A 53 -11.21 9.18 -5.56
N ARG A 54 -11.54 8.12 -4.83
CA ARG A 54 -11.96 8.18 -3.42
C ARG A 54 -10.81 8.41 -2.44
N LEU A 55 -9.57 8.24 -2.88
CA LEU A 55 -8.39 8.44 -2.03
C LEU A 55 -8.04 9.92 -1.95
N ASN A 56 -7.83 10.41 -0.73
CA ASN A 56 -7.41 11.79 -0.49
C ASN A 56 -5.95 11.97 -0.88
N VAL A 57 -5.64 13.06 -1.59
CA VAL A 57 -4.27 13.45 -1.95
C VAL A 57 -3.77 14.50 -0.96
N ILE A 58 -2.77 14.14 -0.18
CA ILE A 58 -2.11 15.03 0.78
C ILE A 58 -0.74 15.40 0.21
N LYS A 59 -0.42 16.69 0.13
CA LYS A 59 0.90 17.16 -0.28
C LYS A 59 1.82 17.18 0.94
N LYS A 60 3.01 16.61 0.78
CA LYS A 60 4.07 16.62 1.80
C LYS A 60 4.88 17.91 1.73
#